data_AF-A0A3N5S500-F1
#
_entry.id   AF-A0A3N5S500-F1
#
_cell.length_a   1.000
_cell.length_b   1.000
_cell.length_c   1.000
_cell.angle_alpha   90.00
_cell.angle_beta   90.00
_cell.angle_gamma   90.00
#
_symmetry.space_group_name_H-M   'P 1'
#
loop_
_entity.id
_entity.type
_entity.pdbx_description
1 polymer ?
#
loop_
_entity_poly.entity_id
_entity_poly.type
_entity_poly.pdbx_seq_one_letter_code
_entity_poly.pdbx_strand_id
1 'polypeptide(L)'
;MRIHKALIPILVCAILQLACAYIVLPDEDASLSPGVSKGWSAFVTNVSKTDAGKLHIDLTIRNETAAWSAMKSAPGKPAVFTTGDGKIASCDTVFVGTGGHRLAPGFQMRGFSTGTRAEPATQLIYVECGSAEAAPGSSLSIDYSYVTGEYNYYYPEENKVDSTLEIKLDEAAADMTYPVAEPIDGLVQPPSSEITAINDVLLTLTGIERTGEGLRFTWQTTNPGEYPSYVHIGIPPVIGEDGILYGIYESPDIASVP
;
A
#
# COMPACT_ATOMS: atom_id res chain seq x y z
N MET A 1 37.73 -23.40 -5.14
CA MET A 1 36.92 -22.53 -6.03
C MET A 1 37.70 -21.26 -6.33
N ARG A 2 38.12 -21.04 -7.59
CA ARG A 2 38.75 -19.77 -8.02
C ARG A 2 37.63 -18.77 -8.29
N ILE A 3 37.45 -17.78 -7.41
CA ILE A 3 36.53 -16.69 -7.66
C ILE A 3 37.15 -15.83 -8.77
N HIS A 4 36.49 -15.78 -9.93
CA HIS A 4 36.92 -14.95 -11.04
C HIS A 4 36.77 -13.47 -10.63
N LYS A 5 37.91 -12.79 -10.46
CA LYS A 5 37.98 -11.37 -10.02
C LYS A 5 37.16 -10.40 -10.89
N ALA A 6 36.76 -10.83 -12.09
CA ALA A 6 35.88 -10.09 -13.00
C ALA A 6 34.41 -10.03 -12.55
N LEU A 7 33.96 -10.87 -11.61
CA LEU A 7 32.59 -10.85 -11.08
C LEU A 7 32.39 -9.84 -9.94
N ILE A 8 33.48 -9.34 -9.35
CA ILE A 8 33.46 -8.37 -8.24
C ILE A 8 32.82 -7.03 -8.65
N PRO A 9 33.16 -6.40 -9.79
CA PRO A 9 32.51 -5.15 -10.20
C PRO A 9 31.02 -5.33 -10.54
N ILE A 10 30.63 -6.49 -11.08
CA ILE A 10 29.22 -6.80 -11.40
C ILE A 10 28.41 -6.98 -10.11
N LEU A 11 28.99 -7.62 -9.09
CA LEU A 11 28.38 -7.76 -7.77
C LEU A 11 28.24 -6.41 -7.06
N VAL A 12 29.22 -5.51 -7.18
CA VAL A 12 29.15 -4.15 -6.63
C VAL A 12 28.08 -3.31 -7.34
N CYS A 13 27.94 -3.43 -8.67
CA CYS A 13 26.84 -2.79 -9.40
C CYS A 13 25.47 -3.37 -9.02
N ALA A 14 25.35 -4.67 -8.78
CA ALA A 14 24.10 -5.29 -8.34
C ALA A 14 23.68 -4.86 -6.91
N ILE A 15 24.65 -4.60 -6.02
CA ILE A 15 24.38 -4.10 -4.66
C ILE A 15 23.96 -2.61 -4.67
N LEU A 16 24.39 -1.83 -5.68
CA LEU A 16 24.07 -0.41 -5.82
C LEU A 16 22.70 -0.13 -6.49
N GLN A 17 22.02 -1.14 -7.05
CA GLN A 17 20.77 -0.94 -7.82
C GLN A 17 19.47 -1.30 -7.08
N LEU A 18 19.55 -1.82 -5.85
CA LEU A 18 18.36 -2.04 -5.03
C LEU A 18 18.08 -0.79 -4.20
N ALA A 19 17.72 0.32 -4.85
CA ALA A 19 17.13 1.46 -4.17
C ALA A 19 15.69 1.10 -3.81
N CYS A 20 15.45 0.73 -2.56
CA CYS A 20 14.08 0.72 -2.03
C CYS A 20 13.58 2.17 -2.10
N ALA A 21 12.74 2.48 -3.07
CA ALA A 21 12.07 3.77 -3.16
C ALA A 21 11.16 3.88 -1.94
N TYR A 22 11.50 4.79 -1.02
CA TYR A 22 10.60 5.21 0.04
C TYR A 22 9.85 6.44 -0.49
N ILE A 23 8.57 6.53 -0.15
CA ILE A 23 7.68 7.53 -0.73
C ILE A 23 7.16 8.41 0.39
N VAL A 24 7.40 9.70 0.28
CA VAL A 24 6.86 10.74 1.16
C VAL A 24 5.58 11.26 0.51
N LEU A 25 4.54 11.52 1.30
CA LEU A 25 3.32 12.16 0.82
C LEU A 25 3.68 13.56 0.26
N PRO A 26 3.35 13.89 -1.00
CA PRO A 26 3.57 15.22 -1.58
C PRO A 26 2.57 16.22 -1.00
N ASP A 27 2.97 17.50 -0.99
CA ASP A 27 2.12 18.67 -0.72
C ASP A 27 1.01 18.81 -1.77
N GLU A 28 -0.15 19.36 -1.38
CA GLU A 28 -1.27 19.69 -2.29
C GLU A 28 -0.88 20.61 -3.46
N ASP A 29 0.18 21.42 -3.30
CA ASP A 29 0.66 22.38 -4.30
C ASP A 29 1.54 21.74 -5.39
N ALA A 30 1.92 20.47 -5.24
CA ALA A 30 2.57 19.74 -6.32
C ALA A 30 1.51 19.43 -7.39
N SER A 31 1.48 20.23 -8.46
CA SER A 31 0.62 20.01 -9.62
C SER A 31 0.96 18.68 -10.31
N LEU A 32 0.43 17.57 -9.79
CA LEU A 32 0.37 16.31 -10.51
C LEU A 32 -0.53 16.56 -11.72
N SER A 33 -0.10 16.15 -12.91
CA SER A 33 -1.02 16.11 -14.05
C SER A 33 -2.20 15.23 -13.63
N PRO A 34 -3.45 15.72 -13.58
CA PRO A 34 -4.55 14.96 -13.04
C PRO A 34 -4.80 13.75 -13.94
N GLY A 35 -4.25 12.61 -13.55
CA GLY A 35 -4.69 11.33 -14.08
C GLY A 35 -6.18 11.19 -13.79
N VAL A 36 -6.95 10.70 -14.75
CA VAL A 36 -8.36 10.41 -14.50
C VAL A 36 -8.41 9.30 -13.44
N SER A 37 -8.95 9.62 -12.27
CA SER A 37 -9.12 8.66 -11.18
C SER A 37 -9.99 7.49 -11.65
N LYS A 38 -9.47 6.26 -11.50
CA LYS A 38 -10.20 5.02 -11.79
C LYS A 38 -10.62 4.26 -10.53
N GLY A 39 -10.41 4.84 -9.35
CA GLY A 39 -10.62 4.17 -8.08
C GLY A 39 -9.50 3.17 -7.77
N TRP A 40 -9.86 2.03 -7.20
CA TRP A 40 -8.96 0.90 -6.96
C TRP A 40 -9.29 -0.25 -7.90
N SER A 41 -8.27 -0.99 -8.30
CA SER A 41 -8.43 -2.26 -9.03
C SER A 41 -7.94 -3.43 -8.19
N ALA A 42 -8.44 -4.62 -8.50
CA ALA A 42 -8.04 -5.86 -7.86
C ALA A 42 -7.85 -6.98 -8.89
N PHE A 43 -6.85 -7.82 -8.65
CA PHE A 43 -6.45 -8.92 -9.52
C PHE A 43 -6.42 -10.20 -8.72
N VAL A 44 -6.93 -11.29 -9.31
CA VAL A 44 -6.83 -12.63 -8.72
C VAL A 44 -5.42 -13.13 -8.93
N THR A 45 -4.79 -13.62 -7.87
CA THR A 45 -3.44 -14.21 -7.93
C THR A 45 -3.46 -15.71 -7.72
N ASN A 46 -4.43 -16.22 -6.95
CA ASN A 46 -4.61 -17.64 -6.73
C ASN A 46 -6.07 -17.94 -6.35
N VAL A 47 -6.55 -19.11 -6.75
CA VAL A 47 -7.87 -19.64 -6.40
C VAL A 47 -7.68 -21.06 -5.90
N SER A 48 -8.07 -21.31 -4.66
CA SER A 48 -7.84 -22.60 -3.99
C SER A 48 -8.99 -22.95 -3.06
N LYS A 49 -8.86 -24.06 -2.32
CA LYS A 49 -9.77 -24.42 -1.24
C LYS A 49 -9.02 -24.44 0.09
N THR A 50 -9.66 -23.95 1.15
CA THR A 50 -9.15 -24.12 2.51
C THR A 50 -9.32 -25.56 2.99
N ASP A 51 -8.67 -25.92 4.10
CA ASP A 51 -8.85 -27.22 4.76
C ASP A 51 -10.30 -27.49 5.17
N ALA A 52 -11.08 -26.42 5.42
CA ALA A 52 -12.51 -26.50 5.72
C ALA A 52 -13.39 -26.65 4.47
N GLY A 53 -12.79 -26.76 3.28
CA GLY A 53 -13.49 -26.89 2.00
C GLY A 53 -14.10 -25.59 1.46
N LYS A 54 -13.74 -24.44 2.05
CA LYS A 54 -14.19 -23.13 1.56
C LYS A 54 -13.42 -22.74 0.31
N LEU A 55 -14.07 -22.04 -0.62
CA LEU A 55 -13.38 -21.37 -1.72
C LEU A 55 -12.53 -20.23 -1.16
N HIS A 56 -11.24 -20.20 -1.50
CA HIS A 56 -10.28 -19.17 -1.08
C HIS A 56 -9.70 -18.48 -2.31
N ILE A 57 -9.79 -17.16 -2.37
CA ILE A 57 -9.38 -16.33 -3.50
C ILE A 57 -8.37 -15.29 -3.01
N ASP A 58 -7.11 -15.45 -3.40
CA ASP A 58 -6.03 -14.51 -3.10
C ASP A 58 -6.07 -13.34 -4.08
N LEU A 59 -5.97 -12.13 -3.55
CA LEU A 59 -6.11 -10.89 -4.31
C LEU A 59 -4.90 -9.99 -4.16
N THR A 60 -4.66 -9.21 -5.22
CA THR A 60 -3.77 -8.06 -5.22
C THR A 60 -4.58 -6.83 -5.54
N ILE A 61 -4.40 -5.75 -4.79
CA ILE A 61 -5.04 -4.45 -5.06
C ILE A 61 -4.03 -3.46 -5.61
N ARG A 62 -4.48 -2.57 -6.49
CA ARG A 62 -3.68 -1.48 -7.07
C ARG A 62 -4.40 -0.14 -6.91
N ASN A 63 -3.67 0.87 -6.47
CA ASN A 63 -4.18 2.23 -6.38
C ASN A 63 -4.18 2.89 -7.77
N GLU A 64 -5.36 3.08 -8.38
CA GLU A 64 -5.51 3.81 -9.65
C GLU A 64 -6.27 5.14 -9.47
N THR A 65 -6.25 5.68 -8.26
CA THR A 65 -6.99 6.91 -7.93
C THR A 65 -6.32 8.18 -8.45
N ALA A 66 -5.10 8.07 -9.00
CA ALA A 66 -4.20 9.17 -9.36
C ALA A 66 -3.77 10.06 -8.17
N ALA A 67 -4.07 9.63 -6.93
CA ALA A 67 -3.66 10.29 -5.71
C ALA A 67 -3.16 9.27 -4.70
N TRP A 68 -2.58 9.75 -3.60
CA TRP A 68 -2.40 8.91 -2.43
C TRP A 68 -3.75 8.48 -1.89
N SER A 69 -3.91 7.19 -1.63
CA SER A 69 -5.20 6.65 -1.23
C SER A 69 -5.06 5.50 -0.26
N ALA A 70 -6.02 5.38 0.64
CA ALA A 70 -6.22 4.21 1.49
C ALA A 70 -7.60 3.64 1.17
N MET A 71 -7.70 2.31 1.07
CA MET A 71 -8.98 1.63 0.83
C MET A 71 -9.29 0.58 1.91
N LYS A 72 -10.58 0.35 2.11
CA LYS A 72 -11.11 -0.70 2.99
C LYS A 72 -12.37 -1.29 2.38
N SER A 73 -12.55 -2.61 2.50
CA SER A 73 -13.83 -3.26 2.21
C SER A 73 -14.94 -2.66 3.09
N ALA A 74 -16.18 -2.69 2.57
CA ALA A 74 -17.31 -2.15 3.30
C ALA A 74 -17.56 -2.96 4.59
N PRO A 75 -17.63 -2.31 5.76
CA PRO A 75 -17.70 -3.01 7.03
C PRO A 75 -19.01 -3.80 7.15
N GLY A 76 -18.90 -5.07 7.54
CA GLY A 76 -20.04 -5.97 7.74
C GLY A 76 -20.77 -6.39 6.46
N LYS A 77 -20.24 -6.08 5.27
CA LYS A 77 -20.79 -6.54 4.00
C LYS A 77 -19.98 -7.72 3.45
N PRO A 78 -20.62 -8.86 3.14
CA PRO A 78 -19.95 -9.95 2.45
C PRO A 78 -19.64 -9.57 1.01
N ALA A 79 -18.64 -10.21 0.42
CA ALA A 79 -18.43 -10.17 -1.02
C ALA A 79 -19.42 -11.11 -1.72
N VAL A 80 -19.72 -10.82 -2.99
CA VAL A 80 -20.68 -11.57 -3.79
C VAL A 80 -19.93 -12.36 -4.85
N PHE A 81 -19.92 -13.68 -4.72
CA PHE A 81 -19.35 -14.58 -5.73
C PHE A 81 -20.44 -15.02 -6.70
N THR A 82 -20.19 -14.85 -7.99
CA THR A 82 -21.08 -15.30 -9.06
C THR A 82 -20.36 -16.36 -9.89
N THR A 83 -20.92 -17.55 -10.00
CA THR A 83 -20.39 -18.60 -10.87
C THR A 83 -20.68 -18.30 -12.35
N GLY A 84 -19.96 -18.94 -13.27
CA GLY A 84 -20.18 -18.76 -14.71
C GLY A 84 -21.60 -19.12 -15.21
N ASP A 85 -22.37 -19.91 -14.45
CA ASP A 85 -23.79 -20.21 -14.72
C ASP A 85 -24.76 -19.22 -14.05
N GLY A 86 -24.24 -18.16 -13.40
CA GLY A 86 -25.02 -17.07 -12.80
C GLY A 86 -25.54 -17.35 -11.39
N LYS A 87 -25.13 -18.45 -10.74
CA LYS A 87 -25.47 -18.68 -9.32
C LYS A 87 -24.65 -17.76 -8.44
N ILE A 88 -25.29 -17.26 -7.39
CA ILE A 88 -24.69 -16.31 -6.46
C ILE A 88 -24.45 -16.99 -5.11
N ALA A 89 -23.28 -16.74 -4.52
CA ALA A 89 -22.94 -17.13 -3.16
C ALA A 89 -22.38 -15.92 -2.38
N SER A 90 -22.68 -15.89 -1.07
CA SER A 90 -22.10 -14.92 -0.14
C SER A 90 -20.71 -15.38 0.31
N CYS A 91 -19.78 -14.44 0.39
CA CYS A 91 -18.44 -14.64 0.90
C CYS A 91 -18.24 -13.78 2.15
N ASP A 92 -18.44 -14.40 3.31
CA ASP A 92 -18.51 -13.69 4.59
C ASP A 92 -17.13 -13.28 5.12
N THR A 93 -16.07 -13.90 4.60
CA THR A 93 -14.68 -13.55 4.97
C THR A 93 -14.09 -12.68 3.87
N VAL A 94 -13.97 -11.37 4.15
CA VAL A 94 -13.43 -10.38 3.21
C VAL A 94 -12.30 -9.60 3.89
N PHE A 95 -11.07 -10.02 3.64
CA PHE A 95 -9.89 -9.28 4.07
C PHE A 95 -9.32 -8.52 2.87
N VAL A 96 -9.94 -7.38 2.54
CA VAL A 96 -9.51 -6.56 1.40
C VAL A 96 -9.38 -5.10 1.84
N GLY A 97 -8.15 -4.57 1.74
CA GLY A 97 -7.85 -3.21 2.11
C GLY A 97 -6.36 -2.98 2.31
N THR A 98 -5.99 -1.75 2.63
CA THR A 98 -4.59 -1.31 2.76
C THR A 98 -4.07 -1.36 4.20
N GLY A 99 -4.88 -1.85 5.15
CA GLY A 99 -4.53 -1.81 6.58
C GLY A 99 -4.50 -0.40 7.18
N GLY A 100 -5.10 0.58 6.51
CA GLY A 100 -5.05 2.00 6.89
C GLY A 100 -3.94 2.78 6.19
N HIS A 101 -2.95 2.10 5.62
CA HIS A 101 -1.87 2.76 4.89
C HIS A 101 -2.39 3.47 3.64
N ARG A 102 -1.87 4.67 3.42
CA ARG A 102 -2.02 5.40 2.16
C ARG A 102 -0.97 4.88 1.19
N LEU A 103 -1.38 4.34 0.05
CA LEU A 103 -0.47 3.92 -1.01
C LEU A 103 -0.38 5.01 -2.06
N ALA A 104 0.81 5.14 -2.65
CA ALA A 104 1.01 5.98 -3.82
C ALA A 104 0.20 5.47 -5.02
N PRO A 105 -0.21 6.36 -5.94
CA PRO A 105 -0.87 5.93 -7.17
C PRO A 105 0.06 5.02 -8.01
N GLY A 106 -0.52 4.04 -8.67
CA GLY A 106 0.17 3.00 -9.44
C GLY A 106 0.65 1.81 -8.61
N PHE A 107 0.80 1.95 -7.28
CA PHE A 107 1.33 0.89 -6.43
C PHE A 107 0.33 -0.25 -6.24
N GLN A 108 0.86 -1.47 -6.22
CA GLN A 108 0.12 -2.70 -5.97
C GLN A 108 0.63 -3.42 -4.71
N MET A 109 -0.28 -4.07 -3.99
CA MET A 109 0.03 -4.84 -2.78
C MET A 109 -0.88 -6.06 -2.68
N ARG A 110 -0.40 -7.10 -1.99
CA ARG A 110 -1.19 -8.31 -1.68
C ARG A 110 -1.34 -8.58 -0.19
N GLY A 111 -0.80 -7.69 0.65
CA GLY A 111 -0.90 -7.82 2.10
C GLY A 111 -0.14 -6.72 2.83
N PHE A 112 -0.30 -6.69 4.14
CA PHE A 112 0.33 -5.71 5.02
C PHE A 112 0.64 -6.30 6.39
N SER A 113 1.54 -5.65 7.11
CA SER A 113 1.85 -5.97 8.50
C SER A 113 0.74 -5.49 9.44
N THR A 114 0.32 -6.36 10.35
CA THR A 114 -0.68 -6.11 11.39
C THR A 114 -0.16 -6.62 12.75
N GLY A 115 -0.99 -6.58 13.78
CA GLY A 115 -0.62 -7.01 15.14
C GLY A 115 0.08 -5.89 15.90
N THR A 116 1.12 -6.25 16.67
CA THR A 116 1.90 -5.30 17.48
C THR A 116 3.36 -5.30 17.06
N ARG A 117 4.12 -4.28 17.46
CA ARG A 117 5.57 -4.24 17.18
C ARG A 117 6.32 -5.44 17.75
N ALA A 118 5.88 -5.94 18.91
CA ALA A 118 6.48 -7.10 19.56
C ALA A 118 6.09 -8.42 18.86
N GLU A 119 4.88 -8.47 18.32
CA GLU A 119 4.30 -9.65 17.67
C GLU A 119 3.68 -9.25 16.32
N PRO A 120 4.51 -8.93 15.31
CA PRO A 120 4.02 -8.56 13.99
C PRO A 120 3.45 -9.79 13.28
N ALA A 121 2.31 -9.60 12.63
CA ALA A 121 1.67 -10.62 11.80
C ALA A 121 1.49 -10.09 10.36
N THR A 122 1.39 -11.00 9.39
CA THR A 122 1.07 -10.63 8.01
C THR A 122 -0.40 -10.90 7.74
N GLN A 123 -1.13 -9.87 7.30
CA GLN A 123 -2.48 -10.00 6.77
C GLN A 123 -2.42 -9.99 5.25
N LEU A 124 -2.68 -11.15 4.62
CA LEU A 124 -2.88 -11.23 3.17
C LEU A 124 -4.24 -10.68 2.78
N ILE A 125 -4.35 -10.25 1.52
CA ILE A 125 -5.59 -9.77 0.93
C ILE A 125 -6.28 -10.95 0.25
N TYR A 126 -7.42 -11.37 0.76
CA TYR A 126 -8.16 -12.52 0.24
C TYR A 126 -9.65 -12.46 0.56
N VAL A 127 -10.42 -13.29 -0.14
CA VAL A 127 -11.83 -13.54 0.12
C VAL A 127 -12.06 -15.04 0.28
N GLU A 128 -12.88 -15.43 1.25
CA GLU A 128 -13.40 -16.80 1.35
C GLU A 128 -14.90 -16.85 1.23
N CYS A 129 -15.35 -17.73 0.34
CA CYS A 129 -16.75 -18.06 0.17
C CYS A 129 -17.03 -19.39 0.87
N GLY A 130 -18.31 -19.76 1.05
CA GLY A 130 -18.67 -21.06 1.62
C GLY A 130 -18.20 -22.25 0.77
N SER A 131 -19.01 -23.31 0.68
CA SER A 131 -18.67 -24.47 -0.16
C SER A 131 -18.85 -24.22 -1.68
N ALA A 132 -18.67 -22.98 -2.13
CA ALA A 132 -18.72 -22.60 -3.53
C ALA A 132 -17.54 -23.22 -4.30
N GLU A 133 -17.70 -23.43 -5.60
CA GLU A 133 -16.62 -23.85 -6.48
C GLU A 133 -16.43 -22.83 -7.59
N ALA A 134 -15.17 -22.42 -7.80
CA ALA A 134 -14.82 -21.59 -8.94
C ALA A 134 -14.92 -22.41 -10.23
N ALA A 135 -15.75 -21.93 -11.15
CA ALA A 135 -15.88 -22.45 -12.51
C ALA A 135 -15.45 -21.38 -13.53
N PRO A 136 -15.11 -21.74 -14.78
CA PRO A 136 -14.85 -20.75 -15.82
C PRO A 136 -16.01 -19.76 -15.94
N GLY A 137 -15.69 -18.47 -16.10
CA GLY A 137 -16.64 -17.36 -16.16
C GLY A 137 -17.07 -16.83 -14.80
N SER A 138 -16.50 -17.32 -13.69
CA SER A 138 -16.85 -16.83 -12.36
C SER A 138 -16.31 -15.43 -12.08
N SER A 139 -17.05 -14.65 -11.31
CA SER A 139 -16.67 -13.31 -10.85
C SER A 139 -16.89 -13.13 -9.35
N LEU A 140 -16.23 -12.12 -8.80
CA LEU A 140 -16.32 -11.69 -7.42
C LEU A 140 -16.56 -10.18 -7.40
N SER A 141 -17.58 -9.76 -6.65
CA SER A 141 -17.93 -8.36 -6.44
C SER A 141 -17.72 -7.98 -4.97
N ILE A 142 -17.03 -6.87 -4.72
CA ILE A 142 -16.68 -6.41 -3.36
C ILE A 142 -17.00 -4.93 -3.22
N ASP A 143 -17.97 -4.61 -2.37
CA ASP A 143 -18.21 -3.23 -1.95
C ASP A 143 -17.02 -2.72 -1.14
N TYR A 144 -16.52 -1.54 -1.49
CA TYR A 144 -15.39 -0.92 -0.80
C TYR A 144 -15.55 0.59 -0.71
N SER A 145 -14.68 1.19 0.09
CA SER A 145 -14.52 2.62 0.17
C SER A 145 -13.05 3.00 0.16
N TYR A 146 -12.76 4.19 -0.34
CA TYR A 146 -11.42 4.75 -0.30
C TYR A 146 -11.44 6.24 -0.02
N VAL A 147 -10.34 6.73 0.54
CA VAL A 147 -10.08 8.15 0.78
C VAL A 147 -8.90 8.57 -0.07
N THR A 148 -8.88 9.81 -0.56
CA THR A 148 -7.79 10.36 -1.37
C THR A 148 -7.21 11.64 -0.75
N GLY A 149 -5.99 11.99 -1.16
CA GLY A 149 -5.32 13.22 -0.74
C GLY A 149 -4.49 13.08 0.54
N GLU A 150 -4.14 14.21 1.13
CA GLU A 150 -3.32 14.29 2.34
C GLU A 150 -3.97 13.65 3.56
N TYR A 151 -3.14 13.28 4.55
CA TYR A 151 -3.65 12.67 5.78
C TYR A 151 -4.18 13.75 6.69
N ASN A 152 -5.50 13.93 6.68
CA ASN A 152 -6.18 14.82 7.59
C ASN A 152 -6.77 14.02 8.76
N TYR A 153 -6.10 14.09 9.91
CA TYR A 153 -6.56 13.43 11.13
C TYR A 153 -7.93 13.93 11.61
N TYR A 154 -8.22 15.23 11.43
CA TYR A 154 -9.46 15.85 11.89
C TYR A 154 -10.65 15.56 10.97
N TYR A 155 -10.37 15.38 9.68
CA TYR A 155 -11.37 15.09 8.66
C TYR A 155 -10.96 13.85 7.82
N PRO A 156 -10.85 12.67 8.46
CA PRO A 156 -10.25 11.49 7.82
C PRO A 156 -11.08 10.93 6.67
N GLU A 157 -12.36 11.30 6.59
CA GLU A 157 -13.33 10.81 5.60
C GLU A 157 -13.83 11.94 4.68
N GLU A 158 -13.21 13.14 4.71
CA GLU A 158 -13.64 14.30 3.91
C GLU A 158 -13.71 14.00 2.41
N ASN A 159 -12.76 13.20 1.93
CA ASN A 159 -12.64 12.79 0.53
C ASN A 159 -13.00 11.31 0.31
N LYS A 160 -13.91 10.77 1.12
CA LYS A 160 -14.35 9.38 1.03
C LYS A 160 -15.22 9.16 -0.21
N VAL A 161 -14.91 8.10 -0.95
CA VAL A 161 -15.70 7.61 -2.08
C VAL A 161 -16.04 6.14 -1.84
N ASP A 162 -17.32 5.79 -2.04
CA ASP A 162 -17.80 4.41 -2.03
C ASP A 162 -17.87 3.86 -3.47
N SER A 163 -17.48 2.60 -3.66
CA SER A 163 -17.43 1.96 -4.99
C SER A 163 -17.50 0.43 -4.85
N THR A 164 -17.45 -0.28 -5.98
CA THR A 164 -17.51 -1.74 -6.04
C THR A 164 -16.40 -2.26 -6.94
N LEU A 165 -15.60 -3.20 -6.42
CA LEU A 165 -14.62 -3.96 -7.21
C LEU A 165 -15.34 -5.08 -7.93
N GLU A 166 -15.17 -5.17 -9.24
CA GLU A 166 -15.65 -6.29 -10.06
C GLU A 166 -14.44 -7.06 -10.58
N ILE A 167 -14.31 -8.31 -10.15
CA ILE A 167 -13.11 -9.12 -10.34
C ILE A 167 -13.49 -10.40 -11.07
N LYS A 168 -12.86 -10.68 -12.21
CA LYS A 168 -13.05 -11.95 -12.92
C LYS A 168 -11.98 -12.95 -12.49
N LEU A 169 -12.40 -14.18 -12.18
CA LEU A 169 -11.47 -15.22 -11.71
C LEU A 169 -10.67 -15.86 -12.84
N ASP A 170 -11.16 -15.79 -14.08
CA ASP A 170 -10.45 -16.32 -15.26
C ASP A 170 -9.21 -15.49 -15.64
N GLU A 171 -9.15 -14.24 -15.17
CA GLU A 171 -8.08 -13.29 -15.46
C GLU A 171 -6.99 -13.33 -14.37
N ALA A 172 -6.74 -14.53 -13.81
CA ALA A 172 -5.74 -14.70 -12.76
C ALA A 172 -4.32 -14.35 -13.28
N ALA A 173 -3.66 -13.43 -12.59
CA ALA A 173 -2.33 -12.95 -12.93
C ALA A 173 -1.29 -13.69 -12.08
N ALA A 174 -0.66 -14.71 -12.66
CA ALA A 174 0.32 -15.55 -11.97
C ALA A 174 1.70 -14.88 -11.78
N ASP A 175 2.04 -13.89 -12.61
CA ASP A 175 3.37 -13.26 -12.67
C ASP A 175 3.34 -11.78 -12.28
N MET A 176 2.65 -11.46 -11.19
CA MET A 176 2.61 -10.09 -10.67
C MET A 176 3.96 -9.68 -10.08
N THR A 177 4.45 -8.49 -10.46
CA THR A 177 5.72 -7.91 -9.97
C THR A 177 5.47 -6.86 -8.90
N TYR A 178 6.28 -6.83 -7.84
CA TYR A 178 6.17 -5.82 -6.78
C TYR A 178 7.52 -5.19 -6.45
N PRO A 179 7.54 -3.93 -5.99
CA PRO A 179 6.50 -2.93 -6.23
C PRO A 179 6.44 -2.54 -7.71
N VAL A 180 5.29 -2.08 -8.18
CA VAL A 180 5.20 -1.35 -9.45
C VAL A 180 5.46 0.11 -9.18
N ALA A 181 6.58 0.61 -9.69
CA ALA A 181 6.91 2.03 -9.68
C ALA A 181 6.77 2.57 -11.11
N GLU A 182 5.64 3.19 -11.39
CA GLU A 182 5.52 4.07 -12.54
C GLU A 182 5.90 5.49 -12.08
N PRO A 183 6.85 6.18 -12.74
CA PRO A 183 7.15 7.56 -12.39
C PRO A 183 5.92 8.41 -12.66
N ILE A 184 5.32 8.93 -11.59
CA ILE A 184 4.24 9.91 -11.68
C ILE A 184 4.87 11.28 -11.46
N ASP A 185 4.78 12.14 -12.47
CA ASP A 185 5.35 13.49 -12.42
C ASP A 185 4.81 14.25 -11.21
N GLY A 186 5.73 14.76 -10.38
CA GLY A 186 5.44 15.50 -9.14
C GLY A 186 5.17 14.64 -7.90
N LEU A 187 5.10 13.31 -8.03
CA LEU A 187 4.92 12.42 -6.88
C LEU A 187 6.21 12.25 -6.07
N VAL A 188 7.35 12.18 -6.78
CA VAL A 188 8.68 12.11 -6.17
C VAL A 188 9.25 13.51 -6.10
N GLN A 189 9.37 14.03 -4.89
CA GLN A 189 9.92 15.36 -4.62
C GLN A 189 11.44 15.30 -4.44
N PRO A 190 12.20 16.32 -4.85
CA PRO A 190 13.62 16.41 -4.51
C PRO A 190 13.80 16.49 -2.99
N PRO A 191 14.91 15.97 -2.42
CA PRO A 191 15.14 16.01 -0.97
C PRO A 191 15.08 17.42 -0.36
N SER A 192 15.42 18.44 -1.15
CA SER A 192 15.39 19.85 -0.74
C SER A 192 14.00 20.48 -0.73
N SER A 193 12.94 19.77 -1.15
CA SER A 193 11.57 20.27 -1.01
C SER A 193 11.23 20.43 0.47
N GLU A 194 10.71 21.60 0.84
CA GLU A 194 10.17 21.82 2.17
C GLU A 194 8.86 21.05 2.32
N ILE A 195 8.67 20.46 3.49
CA ILE A 195 7.44 19.80 3.92
C ILE A 195 6.91 20.61 5.09
N THR A 196 5.67 21.09 4.99
CA THR A 196 5.02 21.82 6.08
C THR A 196 4.27 20.84 6.97
N ALA A 197 4.68 20.70 8.24
CA ALA A 197 3.94 19.91 9.20
C ALA A 197 2.63 20.61 9.63
N ILE A 198 1.71 19.85 10.23
CA ILE A 198 0.41 20.36 10.72
C ILE A 198 0.57 21.51 11.74
N ASN A 199 1.71 21.59 12.43
CA ASN A 199 2.03 22.66 13.38
C ASN A 199 2.90 23.78 12.77
N ASP A 200 2.89 23.91 11.45
CA ASP A 200 3.64 24.89 10.65
C ASP A 200 5.17 24.77 10.73
N VAL A 201 5.71 23.73 11.38
CA VAL A 201 7.15 23.46 11.37
C VAL A 201 7.54 22.97 9.98
N LEU A 202 8.52 23.62 9.39
CA LEU A 202 9.06 23.26 8.09
C LEU A 202 10.13 22.19 8.27
N LEU A 203 10.06 21.13 7.47
CA LEU A 203 11.05 20.06 7.42
C LEU A 203 11.70 20.01 6.04
N THR A 204 13.01 19.81 6.00
CA THR A 204 13.76 19.57 4.76
C THR A 204 14.64 18.35 4.94
N LEU A 205 14.59 17.42 3.97
CA LEU A 205 15.45 16.25 3.98
C LEU A 205 16.83 16.62 3.41
N THR A 206 17.83 16.74 4.29
CA THR A 206 19.18 17.21 3.91
C THR A 206 20.16 16.08 3.64
N GLY A 207 19.82 14.84 3.99
CA GLY A 207 20.70 13.69 3.72
C GLY A 207 19.99 12.35 3.80
N ILE A 208 20.40 11.42 2.94
CA ILE A 208 19.94 10.04 2.91
C ILE A 208 21.17 9.14 2.83
N GLU A 209 21.30 8.21 3.77
CA GLU A 209 22.40 7.26 3.85
C GLU A 209 21.85 5.84 3.95
N ARG A 210 22.28 4.93 3.06
CA ARG A 210 22.03 3.50 3.24
C ARG A 210 23.10 2.91 4.14
N THR A 211 22.68 2.33 5.26
CA THR A 211 23.55 1.64 6.22
C THR A 211 23.35 0.13 6.10
N GLY A 212 24.15 -0.65 6.84
CA GLY A 212 23.94 -2.10 6.97
C GLY A 212 22.64 -2.48 7.68
N GLU A 213 22.00 -1.54 8.37
CA GLU A 213 20.79 -1.74 9.17
C GLU A 213 19.53 -1.13 8.53
N GLY A 214 19.67 -0.32 7.46
CA GLY A 214 18.53 0.29 6.78
C GLY A 214 18.87 1.62 6.10
N LEU A 215 17.93 2.56 6.14
CA LEU A 215 18.11 3.92 5.67
C LEU A 215 18.19 4.87 6.87
N ARG A 216 19.15 5.78 6.83
CA ARG A 216 19.28 6.89 7.76
C ARG A 216 18.93 8.19 7.03
N PHE A 217 18.02 8.95 7.61
CA PHE A 217 17.60 10.25 7.11
C PHE A 217 18.15 11.36 8.00
N THR A 218 18.64 12.43 7.38
CA THR A 218 19.05 13.66 8.07
C THR A 218 18.05 14.74 7.74
N TRP A 219 17.42 15.30 8.76
CA TRP A 219 16.38 16.31 8.63
C TRP A 219 16.88 17.65 9.19
N GLN A 220 16.55 18.72 8.50
CA GLN A 220 16.62 20.08 9.03
C GLN A 220 15.20 20.55 9.33
N THR A 221 15.02 21.23 10.47
CA THR A 221 13.73 21.78 10.86
C THR A 221 13.82 23.27 11.11
N THR A 222 12.79 24.00 10.71
CA THR A 222 12.62 25.43 10.99
C THR A 222 11.26 25.62 11.65
N ASN A 223 11.26 26.13 12.89
CA ASN A 223 10.04 26.46 13.61
C ASN A 223 9.76 27.97 13.47
N PRO A 224 8.70 28.38 12.72
CA PRO A 224 8.36 29.79 12.58
C PRO A 224 7.68 30.39 13.82
N GLY A 225 7.25 29.56 14.77
CA GLY A 225 6.53 29.99 15.97
C GLY A 225 7.42 30.47 17.12
N GLU A 226 6.81 31.20 18.06
CA GLU A 226 7.50 31.72 19.27
C GLU A 226 7.77 30.63 20.33
N TYR A 227 7.07 29.51 20.28
CA TYR A 227 7.16 28.42 21.25
C TYR A 227 7.90 27.22 20.68
N PRO A 228 8.66 26.45 21.50
CA PRO A 228 9.28 25.22 21.05
C PRO A 228 8.24 24.23 20.52
N SER A 229 8.38 23.88 19.24
CA SER A 229 7.55 22.90 18.55
C SER A 229 8.40 21.71 18.13
N TYR A 230 7.80 20.52 18.13
CA TYR A 230 8.45 19.27 17.74
C TYR A 230 7.62 18.61 16.65
N VAL A 231 8.29 17.92 15.73
CA VAL A 231 7.66 17.10 14.71
C VAL A 231 8.10 15.67 14.93
N HIS A 232 7.13 14.77 15.01
CA HIS A 232 7.41 13.35 15.01
C HIS A 232 7.43 12.85 13.55
N ILE A 233 8.55 12.24 13.17
CA ILE A 233 8.66 11.54 11.89
C ILE A 233 8.54 10.05 12.20
N GLY A 234 7.41 9.46 11.82
CA GLY A 234 7.17 8.03 11.96
C GLY A 234 8.12 7.20 11.10
N ILE A 235 8.20 5.90 11.40
CA ILE A 235 8.95 4.96 10.55
C ILE A 235 8.09 4.70 9.31
N PRO A 236 8.55 5.05 8.10
CA PRO A 236 7.75 4.85 6.90
C PRO A 236 7.59 3.36 6.61
N PRO A 237 6.41 2.90 6.18
CA PRO A 237 6.25 1.53 5.74
C PRO A 237 7.01 1.31 4.42
N VAL A 238 7.48 0.09 4.20
CA VAL A 238 8.23 -0.31 3.01
C VAL A 238 7.53 -1.48 2.35
N ILE A 239 7.25 -1.37 1.05
CA ILE A 239 6.70 -2.48 0.29
C ILE A 239 7.81 -3.42 -0.18
N GLY A 240 7.69 -4.70 0.14
CA GLY A 240 8.63 -5.73 -0.29
C GLY A 240 8.41 -6.18 -1.74
N GLU A 241 9.39 -6.89 -2.29
CA GLU A 241 9.31 -7.57 -3.60
C GLU A 241 8.23 -8.67 -3.61
N ASP A 242 7.82 -9.10 -2.43
CA ASP A 242 6.71 -10.01 -2.21
C ASP A 242 5.35 -9.31 -2.14
N GLY A 243 5.27 -8.00 -2.40
CA GLY A 243 4.01 -7.25 -2.38
C GLY A 243 3.39 -7.07 -1.00
N ILE A 244 4.14 -7.34 0.07
CA ILE A 244 3.71 -7.09 1.45
C ILE A 244 4.20 -5.71 1.87
N LEU A 245 3.30 -4.92 2.44
CA LEU A 245 3.64 -3.65 3.07
C LEU A 245 4.16 -3.91 4.50
N TYR A 246 5.46 -3.71 4.71
CA TYR A 246 6.15 -3.87 5.98
C TYR A 246 6.14 -2.59 6.79
N GLY A 247 5.77 -2.69 8.06
CA GLY A 247 5.56 -1.56 8.95
C GLY A 247 4.10 -1.51 9.39
N ILE A 248 3.89 -1.46 10.70
CA ILE A 248 2.54 -1.44 11.29
C ILE A 248 1.97 -0.03 11.09
N TYR A 249 0.73 0.06 10.62
CA TYR A 249 0.02 1.33 10.56
C TYR A 249 -0.13 1.91 11.96
N GLU A 250 0.40 3.12 12.16
CA GLU A 250 0.26 3.87 13.40
C GLU A 250 -0.42 5.20 13.07
N SER A 251 -1.51 5.48 13.78
CA SER A 251 -2.13 6.78 13.70
C SER A 251 -1.21 7.81 14.37
N PRO A 252 -0.96 8.97 13.74
CA PRO A 252 0.05 9.94 14.19
C PRO A 252 -0.28 10.62 15.53
N ASP A 253 -1.50 10.45 16.06
CA ASP A 253 -1.90 10.92 17.39
C ASP A 253 -1.43 10.00 18.54
N ILE A 254 -1.03 8.77 18.22
CA ILE A 254 -0.49 7.85 19.21
C ILE A 254 1.01 8.10 19.27
N ALA A 255 1.46 8.85 20.28
CA ALA A 255 2.87 8.89 20.63
C ALA A 255 3.38 7.45 20.74
N SER A 256 4.43 7.12 19.99
CA SER A 256 5.01 5.79 19.98
C SER A 256 5.39 5.40 21.41
N VAL A 257 4.58 4.54 22.04
CA VAL A 257 4.83 4.07 23.40
C VAL A 257 5.88 2.96 23.29
N PRO A 258 7.00 3.03 24.04
CA PRO A 258 8.06 2.02 24.02
C PRO A 258 7.56 0.60 24.30
#